data_AF-A0A2I4CLA0-F1
#
_entry.id   AF-A0A2I4CLA0-F1
#
_cell.length_a   1.000
_cell.length_b   1.000
_cell.length_c   1.000
_cell.angle_alpha   90.00
_cell.angle_beta   90.00
_cell.angle_gamma   90.00
#
_symmetry.space_group_name_H-M   'P 1'
#
loop_
_entity.id
_entity.type
_entity.pdbx_description
1 polymer ?
#
loop_
_entity_poly.entity_id
_entity_poly.type
_entity_poly.pdbx_seq_one_letter_code
_entity_poly.pdbx_strand_id
1 'polypeptide(L)'
;MADVPQLVKIGISLKMLPNNTAVFFKSDGARFGQTRTIKLLTGSKYKLEVVVKPGAVQATSMSIGGVTFPLEQQSKDPQSVVYTGLYDTEGVAHTKSGERQPVQINIQVNPTDIFFKGGLGLKATYWTYF
;
A
#
# COMPACT_ATOMS: atom_id res chain seq x y z
N MET A 1 -16.83 15.54 -27.84
CA MET A 1 -17.17 15.00 -26.50
C MET A 1 -15.91 15.14 -25.66
N ALA A 2 -15.95 15.86 -24.54
CA ALA A 2 -14.78 16.02 -23.69
C ALA A 2 -14.44 14.66 -23.05
N ASP A 3 -13.19 14.24 -23.17
CA ASP A 3 -12.68 12.98 -22.62
C ASP A 3 -12.81 13.02 -21.09
N VAL A 4 -13.67 12.17 -20.52
CA VAL A 4 -13.86 12.11 -19.07
C VAL A 4 -12.63 11.44 -18.46
N PRO A 5 -11.95 12.06 -17.47
CA PRO A 5 -10.78 11.46 -16.84
C PRO A 5 -11.10 10.06 -16.31
N GLN A 6 -10.31 9.08 -16.72
CA GLN A 6 -10.54 7.69 -16.31
C GLN A 6 -10.20 7.52 -14.82
N LEU A 7 -11.16 7.02 -14.05
CA LEU A 7 -10.97 6.74 -12.63
C LEU A 7 -10.05 5.53 -12.43
N VAL A 8 -8.92 5.75 -11.75
CA VAL A 8 -8.01 4.67 -11.33
C VAL A 8 -8.42 4.16 -9.94
N LYS A 9 -8.59 2.85 -9.80
CA LYS A 9 -8.85 2.16 -8.52
C LYS A 9 -7.66 1.31 -8.15
N ILE A 10 -7.20 1.45 -6.91
CA ILE A 10 -6.10 0.67 -6.36
C ILE A 10 -6.59 -0.07 -5.11
N GLY A 11 -6.52 -1.39 -5.13
CA GLY A 11 -6.73 -2.26 -3.98
C GLY A 11 -5.38 -2.77 -3.46
N ILE A 12 -5.19 -2.76 -2.16
CA ILE A 12 -3.95 -3.22 -1.52
C ILE A 12 -4.33 -4.21 -0.42
N SER A 13 -3.69 -5.38 -0.42
CA SER A 13 -3.82 -6.36 0.65
C SER A 13 -2.46 -6.80 1.17
N LEU A 14 -2.39 -7.14 2.46
CA LEU A 14 -1.16 -7.51 3.16
C LEU A 14 -1.33 -8.89 3.82
N LYS A 15 -0.32 -9.74 3.66
CA LYS A 15 -0.17 -11.02 4.37
C LYS A 15 1.21 -11.08 5.02
N MET A 16 1.29 -11.46 6.28
CA MET A 16 2.54 -11.63 7.01
C MET A 16 3.22 -12.95 6.61
N LEU A 17 4.51 -12.93 6.36
CA LEU A 17 5.33 -14.09 6.02
C LEU A 17 6.05 -14.65 7.26
N PRO A 18 6.42 -15.94 7.27
CA PRO A 18 6.24 -16.93 6.20
C PRO A 18 4.83 -17.57 6.17
N ASN A 19 4.02 -17.35 7.21
CA ASN A 19 2.78 -18.11 7.43
C ASN A 19 1.57 -17.64 6.58
N ASN A 20 1.73 -16.60 5.77
CA ASN A 20 0.65 -15.94 5.01
C ASN A 20 -0.55 -15.49 5.88
N THR A 21 -0.29 -15.14 7.14
CA THR A 21 -1.32 -14.69 8.07
C THR A 21 -1.88 -13.34 7.63
N ALA A 22 -3.20 -13.20 7.60
CA ALA A 22 -3.83 -11.95 7.22
C ALA A 22 -3.50 -10.81 8.21
N VAL A 23 -3.28 -9.61 7.68
CA VAL A 23 -3.16 -8.39 8.49
C VAL A 23 -4.53 -7.73 8.58
N PHE A 24 -5.06 -7.58 9.80
CA PHE A 24 -6.39 -7.04 10.03
C PHE A 24 -6.35 -5.56 10.41
N PHE A 25 -7.33 -4.81 9.90
CA PHE A 25 -7.61 -3.46 10.37
C PHE A 25 -8.20 -3.50 11.78
N LYS A 26 -7.70 -2.62 12.64
CA LYS A 26 -8.30 -2.36 13.94
C LYS A 26 -9.34 -1.26 13.81
N SER A 27 -10.51 -1.51 14.38
CA SER A 27 -11.57 -0.51 14.52
C SER A 27 -11.28 0.31 15.76
N ASP A 28 -10.67 1.48 15.58
CA ASP A 28 -10.24 2.34 16.70
C ASP A 28 -11.18 3.53 16.96
N GLY A 29 -12.28 3.62 16.21
CA GLY A 29 -13.22 4.74 16.30
C GLY A 29 -12.52 6.07 16.01
N ALA A 30 -12.92 7.15 16.70
CA ALA A 30 -12.31 8.47 16.49
C ALA A 30 -10.98 8.68 17.25
N ARG A 31 -10.48 7.67 17.98
CA ARG A 31 -9.38 7.82 18.96
C ARG A 31 -8.08 8.33 18.36
N PHE A 32 -7.81 8.05 17.08
CA PHE A 32 -6.57 8.43 16.40
C PHE A 32 -6.81 9.29 15.16
N GLY A 33 -7.96 9.97 15.09
CA GLY A 33 -8.34 10.78 13.92
C GLY A 33 -8.61 9.95 12.65
N GLN A 34 -8.57 8.62 12.73
CA GLN A 34 -8.95 7.69 11.67
C GLN A 34 -9.77 6.54 12.25
N THR A 35 -10.83 6.17 11.54
CA THR A 35 -11.79 5.14 11.97
C THR A 35 -11.20 3.72 11.93
N ARG A 36 -10.15 3.53 11.13
CA ARG A 36 -9.44 2.25 10.98
C ARG A 36 -7.94 2.49 10.94
N THR A 37 -7.19 1.66 11.65
CA THR A 37 -5.72 1.65 11.58
C THR A 37 -5.22 0.23 11.33
N ILE A 38 -3.99 0.08 10.87
CA ILE A 38 -3.36 -1.22 10.65
C ILE A 38 -2.24 -1.43 11.68
N LYS A 39 -2.10 -2.66 12.20
CA LYS A 39 -0.97 -3.01 13.08
C LYS A 39 0.04 -3.81 12.28
N LEU A 40 1.30 -3.39 12.32
CA LEU A 40 2.44 -4.10 11.76
C LEU A 40 3.39 -4.49 12.91
N LEU A 41 4.06 -5.61 12.78
CA LEU A 41 5.23 -5.98 13.57
C LEU A 41 6.48 -5.48 12.83
N THR A 42 7.43 -4.92 13.58
CA THR A 42 8.78 -4.63 13.07
C THR A 42 9.59 -5.91 12.90
N GLY A 43 10.65 -5.87 12.09
CA GLY A 43 11.49 -7.06 11.85
C GLY A 43 10.72 -8.22 11.20
N SER A 44 9.59 -7.92 10.57
CA SER A 44 8.71 -8.89 9.92
C SER A 44 8.59 -8.58 8.43
N LYS A 45 8.33 -9.62 7.64
CA LYS A 45 8.14 -9.51 6.19
C LYS A 45 6.67 -9.64 5.85
N TYR A 46 6.20 -8.81 4.93
CA TYR A 46 4.83 -8.84 4.43
C TYR A 46 4.83 -9.02 2.93
N LYS A 47 4.03 -9.97 2.45
CA LYS A 47 3.66 -10.06 1.04
C LYS A 47 2.49 -9.11 0.80
N LEU A 48 2.68 -8.18 -0.12
CA LEU A 48 1.65 -7.31 -0.64
C LEU A 48 1.08 -7.88 -1.92
N GLU A 49 -0.22 -7.70 -2.10
CA GLU A 49 -0.90 -7.86 -3.38
C GLU A 49 -1.60 -6.54 -3.70
N VAL A 50 -1.28 -5.98 -4.85
CA VAL A 50 -1.77 -4.69 -5.33
C VAL A 50 -2.57 -4.92 -6.60
N VAL A 51 -3.85 -4.58 -6.58
CA VAL A 51 -4.75 -4.68 -7.74
C VAL A 51 -5.00 -3.28 -8.26
N VAL A 52 -4.58 -3.01 -9.49
CA VAL A 52 -4.75 -1.73 -10.16
C VAL A 52 -5.78 -1.87 -11.27
N LYS A 53 -6.73 -0.93 -11.36
CA LYS A 53 -7.74 -0.85 -12.41
C LYS A 53 -7.79 0.58 -12.96
N PRO A 54 -7.88 0.81 -14.27
CA PRO A 54 -7.94 -0.19 -15.35
C PRO A 54 -6.57 -0.87 -15.59
N GLY A 55 -6.55 -1.96 -16.36
CA GLY A 55 -5.33 -2.72 -16.64
C GLY A 55 -4.28 -2.01 -17.49
N ALA A 56 -4.61 -0.83 -18.02
CA ALA A 56 -3.67 0.02 -18.73
C ALA A 56 -2.63 0.67 -17.79
N VAL A 57 -2.97 0.87 -16.50
CA VAL A 57 -2.09 1.53 -15.53
C VAL A 57 -1.00 0.59 -15.05
N GLN A 58 0.25 0.98 -15.27
CA GLN A 58 1.40 0.20 -14.83
C GLN A 58 1.99 0.77 -13.54
N ALA A 59 2.12 -0.08 -12.53
CA ALA A 59 2.84 0.21 -11.30
C ALA A 59 4.21 -0.48 -11.30
N THR A 60 5.25 0.21 -10.79
CA THR A 60 6.63 -0.28 -10.83
C THR A 60 7.21 -0.53 -9.46
N SER A 61 6.95 0.37 -8.51
CA SER A 61 7.46 0.28 -7.15
C SER A 61 6.45 0.82 -6.16
N MET A 62 6.63 0.44 -4.90
CA MET A 62 5.84 0.94 -3.78
C MET A 62 6.77 1.32 -2.64
N SER A 63 6.40 2.37 -1.90
CA SER A 63 7.11 2.80 -0.71
C SER A 63 6.15 2.86 0.47
N ILE A 64 6.53 2.26 1.60
CA ILE A 64 5.77 2.27 2.85
C ILE A 64 6.70 2.71 3.98
N GLY A 65 6.40 3.86 4.58
CA GLY A 65 7.16 4.35 5.73
C GLY A 65 8.65 4.54 5.45
N GLY A 66 9.01 4.95 4.22
CA GLY A 66 10.40 5.15 3.79
C GLY A 66 11.07 3.91 3.20
N VAL A 67 10.48 2.71 3.31
CA VAL A 67 11.01 1.51 2.66
C VAL A 67 10.42 1.38 1.27
N THR A 68 11.27 1.40 0.25
CA THR A 68 10.87 1.24 -1.16
C THR A 68 11.22 -0.15 -1.66
N PHE A 69 10.27 -0.81 -2.32
CA PHE A 69 10.42 -2.15 -2.87
C PHE A 69 9.76 -2.25 -4.26
N PRO A 70 10.27 -3.13 -5.14
CA PRO A 70 9.70 -3.33 -6.47
C PRO A 70 8.34 -4.05 -6.38
N LEU A 71 7.49 -3.79 -7.39
CA LEU A 71 6.26 -4.53 -7.63
C LEU A 71 6.46 -5.47 -8.82
N GLU A 72 6.20 -6.76 -8.61
CA GLU A 72 6.28 -7.80 -9.62
C GLU A 72 4.89 -8.09 -10.17
N GLN A 73 4.69 -7.94 -11.49
CA GLN A 73 3.42 -8.24 -12.13
C GLN A 73 3.14 -9.75 -12.07
N GLN A 74 1.98 -10.12 -11.54
CA GLN A 74 1.51 -11.50 -11.48
C GLN A 74 0.53 -11.81 -12.60
N SER A 75 -0.39 -10.89 -12.90
CA SER A 75 -1.35 -11.04 -13.99
C SER A 75 -1.77 -9.68 -14.53
N LYS A 76 -2.20 -9.67 -15.80
CA LYS A 76 -2.66 -8.47 -16.50
C LYS A 76 -3.78 -8.82 -17.47
N ASP A 77 -4.88 -8.10 -17.40
CA ASP A 77 -5.98 -8.11 -18.34
C ASP A 77 -6.42 -6.65 -18.63
N PRO A 78 -7.31 -6.37 -19.60
CA PRO A 78 -7.72 -5.00 -19.90
C PRO A 78 -8.41 -4.25 -18.73
N GLN A 79 -9.07 -4.98 -17.82
CA GLN A 79 -9.78 -4.44 -16.67
C GLN A 79 -8.88 -4.22 -15.46
N SER A 80 -7.84 -5.05 -15.29
CA SER A 80 -6.97 -4.99 -14.11
C SER A 80 -5.56 -5.54 -14.29
N VAL A 81 -4.64 -5.05 -13.47
CA VAL A 81 -3.31 -5.64 -13.28
C VAL A 81 -3.14 -6.01 -11.81
N VAL A 82 -2.57 -7.18 -11.54
CA VAL A 82 -2.23 -7.64 -10.19
C VAL A 82 -0.72 -7.66 -10.06
N TYR A 83 -0.22 -7.01 -9.02
CA TYR A 83 1.18 -6.99 -8.63
C TYR A 83 1.38 -7.60 -7.26
N THR A 84 2.58 -8.12 -7.00
CA THR A 84 3.03 -8.48 -5.66
C THR A 84 4.29 -7.73 -5.28
N GLY A 85 4.41 -7.37 -4.01
CA GLY A 85 5.61 -6.76 -3.44
C GLY A 85 6.00 -7.43 -2.13
N LEU A 86 7.27 -7.31 -1.76
CA LEU A 86 7.76 -7.74 -0.45
C LEU A 86 8.14 -6.52 0.36
N TYR A 87 7.37 -6.26 1.41
CA TYR A 87 7.66 -5.20 2.37
C TYR A 87 8.37 -5.79 3.57
N ASP A 88 9.64 -5.42 3.72
CA ASP A 88 10.43 -5.72 4.89
C ASP A 88 10.35 -4.56 5.89
N THR A 89 10.02 -4.89 7.14
CA THR A 89 9.97 -3.92 8.24
C THR A 89 11.22 -3.97 9.12
N GLU A 90 12.27 -4.67 8.69
CA GLU A 90 13.59 -4.56 9.28
C GLU A 90 14.09 -3.10 9.22
N GLY A 91 14.56 -2.58 10.36
CA GLY A 91 15.01 -1.20 10.48
C GLY A 91 13.91 -0.12 10.52
N VAL A 92 12.63 -0.49 10.38
CA VAL A 92 11.51 0.46 10.53
C VAL A 92 11.36 0.84 12.01
N ALA A 93 11.36 2.15 12.30
CA ALA A 93 11.26 2.66 13.66
C ALA A 93 9.98 2.20 14.37
N HIS A 94 10.12 1.78 15.62
CA HIS A 94 8.99 1.41 16.46
C HIS A 94 8.20 2.65 16.88
N THR A 95 6.88 2.55 16.88
CA THR A 95 5.98 3.54 17.48
C THR A 95 5.79 3.26 18.96
N LYS A 96 5.79 4.31 19.79
CA LYS A 96 5.60 4.16 21.24
C LYS A 96 4.25 3.50 21.58
N SER A 97 4.24 2.71 22.66
CA SER A 97 3.00 2.13 23.19
C SER A 97 1.94 3.24 23.44
N GLY A 98 0.70 3.10 22.95
CA GLY A 98 -0.35 4.11 22.98
C GLY A 98 -0.38 5.13 21.83
N GLU A 99 0.65 5.24 20.98
CA GLU A 99 0.76 6.30 19.94
C GLU A 99 0.82 5.75 18.51
N ARG A 100 -0.02 6.25 17.60
CA ARG A 100 0.05 5.87 16.18
C ARG A 100 0.76 6.92 15.36
N GLN A 101 1.64 6.49 14.46
CA GLN A 101 2.31 7.37 13.52
C GLN A 101 1.68 7.21 12.12
N PRO A 102 1.41 8.31 11.42
CA PRO A 102 0.92 8.26 10.05
C PRO A 102 2.04 7.73 9.16
N VAL A 103 1.70 6.81 8.27
CA VAL A 103 2.67 6.22 7.37
C VAL A 103 2.26 6.50 5.94
N GLN A 104 3.21 7.10 5.24
CA GLN A 104 3.02 7.39 3.85
C GLN A 104 3.18 6.11 3.03
N ILE A 105 2.17 5.86 2.20
CA ILE A 105 2.19 4.83 1.17
C ILE A 105 2.25 5.55 -0.17
N ASN A 106 3.30 5.29 -0.94
CA ASN A 106 3.46 5.79 -2.29
C ASN A 106 3.49 4.62 -3.27
N ILE A 107 2.82 4.76 -4.40
CA ILE A 107 2.92 3.81 -5.50
C ILE A 107 3.44 4.59 -6.71
N GLN A 108 4.52 4.08 -7.30
CA GLN A 108 5.07 4.62 -8.52
C GLN A 108 4.36 3.99 -9.71
N VAL A 109 3.84 4.85 -10.56
CA VAL A 109 3.05 4.52 -11.74
C VAL A 109 3.67 5.20 -12.95
N ASN A 110 3.56 4.57 -14.12
CA ASN A 110 4.15 5.13 -15.33
C ASN A 110 3.42 6.43 -15.73
N PRO A 111 4.14 7.54 -15.96
CA PRO A 111 3.52 8.83 -16.29
C PRO A 111 2.70 8.83 -17.58
N THR A 112 3.02 7.93 -18.50
CA THR A 112 2.28 7.75 -19.76
C THR A 112 0.88 7.19 -19.54
N ASP A 113 0.66 6.51 -18.41
CA ASP A 113 -0.57 5.77 -18.15
C ASP A 113 -1.57 6.59 -17.33
N ILE A 114 -1.18 7.78 -16.88
CA ILE A 114 -2.00 8.67 -16.06
C ILE A 114 -1.84 10.10 -16.55
N PHE A 115 -2.94 10.72 -17.01
CA PHE A 115 -3.01 12.16 -17.26
C PHE A 115 -3.08 12.96 -15.93
N PHE A 116 -2.13 12.72 -15.03
CA PHE A 116 -1.90 13.51 -13.81
C PHE A 116 -0.39 13.70 -13.63
N LYS A 117 0.08 14.96 -13.65
CA LYS A 117 1.41 15.32 -13.15
C LYS A 117 1.39 15.28 -11.62
N GLY A 118 1.54 14.11 -11.01
CA GLY A 118 1.66 13.99 -9.56
C GLY A 118 1.65 12.56 -9.05
N GLY A 119 2.52 12.24 -8.08
CA GLY A 119 2.54 10.95 -7.40
C GLY A 119 1.28 10.75 -6.55
N LEU A 120 0.70 9.56 -6.62
CA LEU A 120 -0.46 9.20 -5.80
C LEU A 120 0.04 8.80 -4.39
N GLY A 121 -0.08 9.72 -3.42
CA GLY A 121 0.19 9.44 -2.01
C GLY A 121 -1.07 8.99 -1.29
N LEU A 122 -1.13 7.72 -0.91
CA LEU A 122 -2.15 7.21 0.02
C LEU A 122 -1.59 7.35 1.44
N LYS A 123 -2.27 8.07 2.32
CA LYS A 123 -1.90 8.12 3.74
C LYS A 123 -2.61 6.97 4.48
N ALA A 124 -1.85 6.04 5.04
CA ALA A 124 -2.37 5.00 5.93
C ALA A 124 -1.71 5.12 7.30
N THR A 125 -2.47 5.18 8.38
CA THR A 125 -1.89 5.25 9.73
C THR A 125 -1.70 3.85 10.31
N TYR A 126 -0.50 3.56 10.80
CA TYR A 126 -0.20 2.25 11.39
C TYR A 126 0.30 2.31 12.82
N TRP A 127 0.41 1.13 13.41
CA TRP A 127 1.02 0.93 14.71
C TRP A 127 2.02 -0.22 14.68
N THR A 128 3.27 0.02 15.07
CA THR A 128 4.32 -1.00 15.13
C THR A 128 4.51 -1.54 16.56
N TYR A 129 4.68 -2.86 16.71
CA TYR A 129 5.03 -3.51 17.99
C TYR A 129 6.40 -4.18 17.93
N PHE A 130 6.99 -4.31 19.13
CA PHE A 130 8.08 -5.22 19.50
C PHE A 130 7.81 -6.67 19.08
#